data_AF-A0A0D3F2X4-F1
#
_entry.id   AF-A0A0D3F2X4-F1
#
_cell.length_a   1.000
_cell.length_b   1.000
_cell.length_c   1.000
_cell.angle_alpha   90.00
_cell.angle_beta   90.00
_cell.angle_gamma   90.00
#
_symmetry.space_group_name_H-M   'P 1'
#
loop_
_entity.id
_entity.type
_entity.pdbx_description
1 polymer ?
#
loop_
_entity_poly.entity_id
_entity_poly.type
_entity_poly.pdbx_seq_one_letter_code
_entity_poly.pdbx_strand_id
1 'polypeptide(L)'
;MLAFDNSRAATSAALAGKTALDDELKKLKTNFANLRREVDVRVENHRTRYEHFQRELDLAKSLRDDLVKSVVPTPRILFPSQGANEDPYAMVAELVPEGPAGCRRMAESAARTAANHALAVVKSHYPRVNMTAVDEGYAADCSKEDIDRLVVEVAPAAAALVNDLDLH
;
A
#
# COMPACT_ATOMS: atom_id res chain seq x y z
N MET A 1 29.07 46.95 49.10
CA MET A 1 28.20 45.79 49.37
C MET A 1 27.39 45.40 48.14
N LEU A 2 26.63 46.33 47.53
CA LEU A 2 25.81 46.10 46.32
C LEU A 2 26.50 45.44 45.10
N ALA A 3 27.76 45.79 44.79
CA ALA A 3 28.46 45.24 43.62
C ALA A 3 28.86 43.76 43.78
N PHE A 4 29.12 43.31 45.00
CA PHE A 4 29.52 41.93 45.28
C PHE A 4 28.30 40.99 45.26
N ASP A 5 27.16 41.47 45.77
CA ASP A 5 25.90 40.74 45.74
C ASP A 5 25.35 40.57 44.31
N ASN A 6 25.49 41.59 43.44
CA ASN A 6 25.12 41.50 42.03
C ASN A 6 25.97 40.48 41.25
N SER A 7 27.28 40.43 41.51
CA SER A 7 28.19 39.46 40.88
C SER A 7 27.84 38.01 41.25
N ARG A 8 27.48 37.79 42.52
CA ARG A 8 27.08 36.47 43.03
C ARG A 8 25.72 36.01 42.50
N ALA A 9 24.77 36.94 42.36
CA ALA A 9 23.48 36.67 41.73
C ALA A 9 23.63 36.31 40.25
N ALA A 10 24.49 37.02 39.51
CA ALA A 10 24.75 36.74 38.10
C ALA A 10 25.41 35.36 37.88
N THR A 11 26.37 34.99 38.72
CA THR A 11 27.01 33.65 38.66
C THR A 11 26.05 32.53 39.04
N SER A 12 25.20 32.73 40.05
CA SER A 12 24.15 31.77 40.41
C SER A 12 23.14 31.56 39.28
N ALA A 13 22.73 32.64 38.61
CA ALA A 13 21.80 32.57 37.48
C ALA A 13 22.41 31.86 36.26
N ALA A 14 23.70 32.12 35.97
CA ALA A 14 24.43 31.44 34.90
C ALA A 14 24.60 29.94 35.17
N LEU A 15 24.86 29.55 36.43
CA LEU A 15 24.97 28.14 36.83
C LEU A 15 23.62 27.43 36.69
N ALA A 16 22.52 28.07 37.13
CA ALA A 16 21.17 27.55 37.00
C ALA A 16 20.74 27.38 35.53
N GLY A 17 21.11 28.33 34.67
CA GLY A 17 20.88 28.24 33.22
C GLY A 17 21.64 27.08 32.58
N LYS A 18 22.90 26.86 33.00
CA LYS A 18 23.71 25.72 32.51
C LYS A 18 23.10 24.37 32.93
N THR A 19 22.66 24.24 34.18
CA THR A 19 22.02 23.00 34.65
C THR A 19 20.71 22.72 33.92
N ALA A 20 19.91 23.74 33.62
CA ALA A 20 18.67 23.58 32.86
C ALA A 20 18.94 23.10 31.42
N LEU A 21 19.97 23.65 30.76
CA LEU A 21 20.40 23.21 29.43
C LEU A 21 20.90 21.76 29.42
N ASP A 22 21.65 21.35 30.45
CA ASP A 22 22.13 19.97 30.57
C ASP A 22 20.96 18.98 30.74
N ASP A 23 19.94 19.36 31.51
CA ASP A 23 18.71 18.57 31.69
C ASP A 23 17.89 18.48 30.39
N GLU A 24 17.75 19.58 29.65
CA GLU A 24 17.09 19.58 28.33
C GLU A 24 17.84 18.71 27.33
N LEU A 25 19.18 18.79 27.29
CA LEU A 25 20.01 17.96 26.42
C LEU A 25 19.85 16.47 26.76
N LYS A 26 19.80 16.13 28.05
CA LYS A 26 19.58 14.76 28.50
C LYS A 26 18.20 14.26 28.07
N LYS A 27 17.15 15.08 28.26
CA LYS A 27 15.78 14.75 27.84
C LYS A 27 15.68 14.57 26.32
N LEU A 28 16.32 15.45 25.55
CA LEU A 28 16.36 15.37 24.09
C LEU A 28 17.05 14.09 23.61
N LYS A 29 18.19 13.71 24.22
CA LYS A 29 18.88 12.44 23.93
C LYS A 29 18.00 11.23 24.21
N THR A 30 17.29 11.22 25.33
CA THR A 30 16.36 10.14 25.67
C THR A 30 15.22 10.05 24.65
N ASN A 31 14.64 11.19 24.24
CA ASN A 31 13.58 11.23 23.24
C ASN A 31 14.05 10.69 21.89
N PHE A 32 15.23 11.09 21.41
CA PHE A 32 15.81 10.55 20.18
C PHE A 32 16.05 9.04 20.26
N ALA A 33 16.54 8.55 21.39
CA ALA A 33 16.75 7.11 21.60
C ALA A 33 15.42 6.33 21.56
N ASN A 34 14.35 6.89 22.15
CA ASN A 34 13.02 6.29 22.12
C ASN A 34 12.43 6.29 20.69
N LEU A 35 12.51 7.43 20.00
CA LEU A 35 12.02 7.57 18.63
C LEU A 35 12.73 6.60 17.69
N ARG A 36 14.06 6.46 17.83
CA ARG A 36 14.83 5.49 17.04
C ARG A 36 14.34 4.07 17.25
N ARG A 37 14.13 3.64 18.50
CA ARG A 37 13.56 2.30 18.77
C ARG A 37 12.19 2.11 18.16
N GLU A 38 11.34 3.13 18.21
CA GLU A 38 9.99 3.06 17.63
C GLU A 38 10.03 2.94 16.10
N VAL A 39 10.94 3.68 15.45
CA VAL A 39 11.19 3.56 14.00
C VAL A 39 11.69 2.15 13.67
N ASP A 40 12.67 1.63 14.43
CA ASP A 40 13.22 0.29 14.21
C ASP A 40 12.12 -0.79 14.33
N VAL A 41 11.25 -0.69 15.34
CA VAL A 41 10.11 -1.60 15.52
C VAL A 41 9.11 -1.50 14.36
N ARG A 42 8.81 -0.28 13.89
CA ARG A 42 7.90 -0.10 12.74
C ARG A 42 8.47 -0.73 11.47
N VAL A 43 9.76 -0.53 11.21
CA VAL A 43 10.44 -1.12 10.05
C VAL A 43 10.35 -2.65 10.09
N GLU A 44 10.65 -3.25 11.23
CA GLU A 44 10.58 -4.72 11.40
C GLU A 44 9.15 -5.28 11.28
N ASN A 45 8.17 -4.56 11.81
CA ASN A 45 6.76 -4.94 11.67
C ASN A 45 6.31 -4.90 10.20
N HIS A 46 6.66 -3.85 9.46
CA HIS A 46 6.34 -3.75 8.04
C HIS A 46 7.03 -4.85 7.23
N ARG A 47 8.30 -5.13 7.50
CA ARG A 47 9.05 -6.22 6.87
C ARG A 47 8.36 -7.56 7.11
N THR A 48 8.00 -7.86 8.35
CA THR A 48 7.34 -9.12 8.72
C THR A 48 5.99 -9.28 8.03
N ARG A 49 5.19 -8.22 7.95
CA ARG A 49 3.90 -8.24 7.23
C ARG A 49 4.08 -8.47 5.74
N TYR A 50 5.05 -7.79 5.13
CA TYR A 50 5.36 -7.99 3.71
C TYR A 50 5.80 -9.42 3.43
N GLU A 51 6.69 -9.98 4.24
CA GLU A 51 7.12 -11.38 4.11
C GLU A 51 5.96 -12.37 4.29
N HIS A 52 5.04 -12.10 5.21
CA HIS A 52 3.83 -12.91 5.39
C HIS A 52 2.94 -12.88 4.15
N PHE A 53 2.60 -11.68 3.68
CA PHE A 53 1.77 -11.49 2.49
C PHE A 53 2.39 -12.16 1.26
N GLN A 54 3.72 -12.06 1.11
CA GLN A 54 4.43 -12.71 0.01
C GLN A 54 4.26 -14.24 0.04
N ARG A 55 4.35 -14.86 1.23
CA ARG A 55 4.15 -16.31 1.38
C ARG A 55 2.72 -16.73 1.05
N GLU A 56 1.71 -15.97 1.49
CA GLU A 56 0.31 -16.24 1.16
C GLU A 56 0.05 -16.11 -0.34
N LEU A 57 0.64 -15.10 -0.98
CA LEU A 57 0.53 -14.87 -2.41
C LEU A 57 1.20 -16.00 -3.21
N ASP A 58 2.34 -16.51 -2.76
CA ASP A 58 3.01 -17.63 -3.40
C ASP A 58 2.24 -18.96 -3.19
N LEU A 59 1.66 -19.17 -2.00
CA LEU A 59 0.75 -20.29 -1.74
C LEU A 59 -0.49 -20.23 -2.65
N ALA A 60 -1.12 -19.06 -2.77
CA ALA A 60 -2.29 -18.86 -3.62
C ALA A 60 -1.98 -19.13 -5.10
N LYS A 61 -0.80 -18.69 -5.59
CA LYS A 61 -0.32 -19.04 -6.94
C LYS A 61 -0.17 -20.54 -7.12
N SER A 62 0.45 -21.23 -6.15
CA SER A 62 0.64 -22.68 -6.21
C SER A 62 -0.70 -23.42 -6.23
N LEU A 63 -1.64 -23.05 -5.36
CA LEU A 63 -2.97 -23.66 -5.30
C LEU A 63 -3.74 -23.45 -6.61
N ARG A 64 -3.66 -22.25 -7.20
CA ARG A 64 -4.23 -21.98 -8.52
C ARG A 64 -3.61 -22.87 -9.58
N ASP A 65 -2.28 -23.00 -9.60
CA ASP A 65 -1.60 -23.81 -10.61
C ASP A 65 -1.99 -25.29 -10.49
N ASP A 66 -2.14 -25.80 -9.27
CA ASP A 66 -2.59 -27.18 -9.02
C ASP A 66 -4.07 -27.40 -9.37
N LEU A 67 -4.93 -26.41 -9.10
CA LEU A 67 -6.31 -26.42 -9.54
C LEU A 67 -6.40 -26.44 -11.08
N VAL A 68 -5.64 -25.57 -11.75
CA VAL A 68 -5.59 -25.51 -13.22
C VAL A 68 -5.15 -26.86 -13.79
N LYS A 69 -4.05 -27.45 -13.28
CA LYS A 69 -3.60 -28.78 -13.71
C LYS A 69 -4.67 -29.87 -13.54
N SER A 70 -5.48 -29.77 -12.49
CA SER A 70 -6.53 -30.75 -12.17
C SER A 70 -7.79 -30.56 -13.01
N VAL A 71 -8.13 -29.31 -13.37
CA VAL A 71 -9.36 -28.96 -14.11
C VAL A 71 -9.17 -28.97 -15.63
N VAL A 72 -7.98 -28.62 -16.14
CA VAL A 72 -7.68 -28.60 -17.58
C VAL A 72 -8.00 -29.92 -18.31
N PRO A 73 -7.83 -31.12 -17.71
CA PRO A 73 -8.24 -32.37 -18.34
C PRO A 73 -9.76 -32.57 -18.37
N THR A 74 -10.53 -31.95 -17.47
CA THR A 74 -11.97 -32.20 -17.28
C THR A 74 -12.81 -31.96 -18.54
N PRO A 75 -12.65 -30.87 -19.31
CA PRO A 75 -13.38 -30.66 -20.56
C PRO A 75 -13.20 -31.81 -21.55
N ARG A 76 -11.98 -32.36 -21.67
CA ARG A 76 -11.72 -33.51 -22.57
C ARG A 76 -12.39 -34.79 -22.10
N ILE A 77 -12.50 -34.98 -20.79
CA ILE A 77 -13.21 -36.12 -20.19
C ILE A 77 -14.71 -36.00 -20.41
N LEU A 78 -15.28 -34.79 -20.23
CA LEU A 78 -16.72 -34.55 -20.33
C LEU A 78 -17.20 -34.42 -21.78
N PHE A 79 -16.34 -33.94 -22.70
CA PHE A 79 -16.67 -33.67 -24.11
C PHE A 79 -15.70 -34.36 -25.08
N PRO A 80 -15.62 -35.71 -25.09
CA PRO A 80 -14.64 -36.46 -25.88
C PRO A 80 -14.82 -36.33 -27.40
N SER A 81 -15.99 -35.87 -27.88
CA SER A 81 -16.29 -35.67 -29.31
C SER A 81 -15.68 -34.39 -29.90
N GLN A 82 -15.22 -33.45 -29.09
CA GLN A 82 -14.66 -32.16 -29.54
C GLN A 82 -13.16 -32.19 -29.89
N GLY A 83 -12.60 -33.38 -30.16
CA GLY A 83 -11.29 -33.53 -30.76
C GLY A 83 -10.10 -33.39 -29.78
N ALA A 84 -9.27 -34.43 -29.71
CA ALA A 84 -8.12 -34.50 -28.79
C ALA A 84 -7.04 -33.41 -28.99
N ASN A 85 -7.10 -32.65 -30.09
CA ASN A 85 -6.11 -31.65 -30.49
C ASN A 85 -6.51 -30.20 -30.17
N GLU A 86 -7.71 -29.98 -29.65
CA GLU A 86 -8.18 -28.62 -29.33
C GLU A 86 -7.57 -28.15 -27.99
N ASP A 87 -7.23 -26.86 -27.94
CA ASP A 87 -6.70 -26.23 -26.73
C ASP A 87 -7.77 -26.27 -25.62
N PRO A 88 -7.50 -26.89 -24.46
CA PRO A 88 -8.49 -27.04 -23.40
C PRO A 88 -8.97 -25.68 -22.86
N TYR A 89 -8.18 -24.61 -22.96
CA TYR A 89 -8.64 -23.27 -22.57
C TYR A 89 -9.64 -22.69 -23.57
N ALA A 90 -9.39 -22.87 -24.88
CA ALA A 90 -10.36 -22.50 -25.92
C ALA A 90 -11.69 -23.26 -25.75
N MET A 91 -11.63 -24.57 -25.47
CA MET A 91 -12.84 -25.37 -25.19
C MET A 91 -13.63 -24.81 -23.99
N VAL A 92 -12.95 -24.47 -22.89
CA VAL A 92 -13.62 -23.89 -21.70
C VAL A 92 -14.23 -22.53 -22.01
N ALA A 93 -13.55 -21.70 -22.82
CA ALA A 93 -14.07 -20.40 -23.21
C ALA A 93 -15.35 -20.51 -24.06
N GLU A 94 -15.45 -21.53 -24.92
CA GLU A 94 -16.67 -21.83 -25.67
C GLU A 94 -17.79 -22.43 -24.79
N LEU A 95 -17.43 -23.32 -23.86
CA LEU A 95 -18.39 -24.00 -22.99
C LEU A 95 -18.92 -23.10 -21.86
N VAL A 96 -18.13 -22.13 -21.44
CA VAL A 96 -18.46 -21.19 -20.35
C VAL A 96 -18.24 -19.74 -20.83
N PRO A 97 -19.03 -19.27 -21.82
CA PRO A 97 -18.86 -17.94 -22.40
C PRO A 97 -19.10 -16.81 -21.38
N GLU A 98 -19.89 -17.10 -20.33
CA GLU A 98 -20.14 -16.17 -19.22
C GLU A 98 -19.02 -16.10 -18.19
N GLY A 99 -18.10 -17.07 -18.14
CA GLY A 99 -17.01 -17.13 -17.16
C GLY A 99 -16.10 -15.90 -17.25
N PRO A 100 -15.51 -15.61 -18.43
CA PRO A 100 -14.70 -14.42 -18.65
C PRO A 100 -15.47 -13.12 -18.38
N ALA A 101 -16.77 -13.07 -18.69
CA ALA A 101 -17.61 -11.90 -18.43
C ALA A 101 -17.84 -11.70 -16.92
N GLY A 102 -18.05 -12.78 -16.16
CA GLY A 102 -18.19 -12.74 -14.70
C GLY A 102 -16.92 -12.24 -14.01
N CYS A 103 -15.76 -12.79 -14.37
CA CYS A 103 -14.46 -12.33 -13.86
C CYS A 103 -14.21 -10.85 -14.18
N ARG A 104 -14.56 -10.42 -15.40
CA ARG A 104 -14.45 -9.01 -15.81
C ARG A 104 -15.33 -8.11 -14.94
N ARG A 105 -16.60 -8.45 -14.73
CA ARG A 105 -17.52 -7.69 -13.86
C ARG A 105 -17.00 -7.58 -12.43
N MET A 106 -16.43 -8.66 -11.89
CA MET A 106 -15.81 -8.65 -10.56
C MET A 106 -14.60 -7.71 -10.51
N ALA A 107 -13.70 -7.80 -11.49
CA ALA A 107 -12.53 -6.93 -11.58
C ALA A 107 -12.92 -5.45 -11.73
N GLU A 108 -13.90 -5.15 -12.58
CA GLU A 108 -14.47 -3.81 -12.73
C GLU A 108 -15.07 -3.30 -11.42
N SER A 109 -15.80 -4.14 -10.70
CA SER A 109 -16.37 -3.76 -9.40
C SER A 109 -15.29 -3.47 -8.37
N ALA A 110 -14.25 -4.31 -8.27
CA ALA A 110 -13.15 -4.10 -7.34
C ALA A 110 -12.36 -2.82 -7.66
N ALA A 111 -12.03 -2.60 -8.94
CA ALA A 111 -11.36 -1.39 -9.41
C ALA A 111 -12.18 -0.13 -9.11
N ARG A 112 -13.50 -0.17 -9.36
CA ARG A 112 -14.40 0.94 -9.05
C ARG A 112 -14.49 1.24 -7.56
N THR A 113 -14.55 0.22 -6.70
CA THR A 113 -14.54 0.40 -5.24
C THR A 113 -13.25 1.06 -4.78
N ALA A 114 -12.10 0.58 -5.23
CA ALA A 114 -10.80 1.15 -4.88
C ALA A 114 -10.67 2.61 -5.35
N ALA A 115 -11.05 2.90 -6.60
CA ALA A 115 -11.04 4.25 -7.15
C ALA A 115 -11.98 5.20 -6.39
N ASN A 116 -13.21 4.76 -6.11
CA ASN A 116 -14.17 5.55 -5.34
C ASN A 116 -13.65 5.89 -3.95
N HIS A 117 -13.02 4.93 -3.27
CA HIS A 117 -12.45 5.15 -1.95
C HIS A 117 -11.30 6.17 -2.00
N ALA A 118 -10.35 6.01 -2.92
CA ALA A 118 -9.25 6.96 -3.11
C ALA A 118 -9.76 8.38 -3.39
N LEU A 119 -10.76 8.53 -4.27
CA LEU A 119 -11.38 9.81 -4.58
C LEU A 119 -12.14 10.40 -3.39
N ALA A 120 -12.81 9.57 -2.59
CA ALA A 120 -13.49 10.02 -1.37
C ALA A 120 -12.50 10.61 -0.35
N VAL A 121 -11.33 9.99 -0.17
CA VAL A 121 -10.25 10.54 0.66
C VAL A 121 -9.75 11.88 0.12
N VAL A 122 -9.51 11.99 -1.19
CA VAL A 122 -9.12 13.29 -1.77
C VAL A 122 -10.22 14.35 -1.53
N LYS A 123 -11.49 13.98 -1.64
CA LYS A 123 -12.62 14.91 -1.47
C LYS A 123 -12.79 15.34 -0.02
N SER A 124 -12.47 14.49 0.96
CA SER A 124 -12.53 14.84 2.38
C SER A 124 -11.48 15.90 2.75
N HIS A 125 -10.27 15.80 2.19
CA HIS A 125 -9.20 16.78 2.39
C HIS A 125 -9.37 18.05 1.54
N TYR A 126 -9.97 17.93 0.36
CA TYR A 126 -10.19 19.04 -0.57
C TYR A 126 -11.67 19.17 -0.98
N PRO A 127 -12.58 19.58 -0.07
CA PRO A 127 -14.03 19.54 -0.32
C PRO A 127 -14.48 20.40 -1.51
N ARG A 128 -13.74 21.48 -1.78
CA ARG A 128 -14.05 22.44 -2.85
C ARG A 128 -13.55 22.03 -4.23
N VAL A 129 -12.69 21.00 -4.34
CA VAL A 129 -12.23 20.51 -5.63
C VAL A 129 -13.39 19.83 -6.36
N ASN A 130 -13.72 20.30 -7.56
CA ASN A 130 -14.69 19.62 -8.41
C ASN A 130 -14.01 18.43 -9.07
N MET A 131 -14.47 17.22 -8.78
CA MET A 131 -13.92 16.01 -9.38
C MET A 131 -14.80 15.64 -10.56
N THR A 132 -14.29 15.86 -11.75
CA THR A 132 -14.89 15.40 -13.00
C THR A 132 -13.86 14.57 -13.74
N ALA A 133 -14.31 13.59 -14.52
CA ALA A 133 -13.43 12.91 -15.45
C ALA A 133 -12.80 13.96 -16.38
N VAL A 134 -11.46 13.96 -16.44
CA VAL A 134 -10.71 14.88 -17.32
C VAL A 134 -10.65 14.28 -18.73
N ASP A 135 -10.42 12.98 -18.85
CA ASP A 135 -10.44 12.19 -20.09
C ASP A 135 -10.50 10.67 -19.77
N GLU A 136 -10.57 9.81 -20.81
CA GLU A 136 -10.47 8.35 -20.71
C GLU A 136 -9.01 7.89 -20.56
N GLY A 137 -8.42 8.05 -19.37
CA GLY A 137 -7.13 7.43 -19.02
C GLY A 137 -5.99 8.41 -18.77
N TYR A 138 -4.77 8.02 -19.13
CA TYR A 138 -3.57 8.85 -18.98
C TYR A 138 -3.57 10.01 -19.99
N ALA A 139 -2.87 11.10 -19.66
CA ALA A 139 -2.69 12.23 -20.57
C ALA A 139 -2.07 11.77 -21.90
N ALA A 140 -2.49 12.38 -23.02
CA ALA A 140 -2.11 11.96 -24.36
C ALA A 140 -0.59 12.02 -24.64
N ASP A 141 0.14 12.82 -23.88
CA ASP A 141 1.60 12.99 -23.93
C ASP A 141 2.36 12.08 -22.95
N CYS A 142 1.66 11.23 -22.20
CA CYS A 142 2.26 10.31 -21.24
C CYS A 142 2.83 9.08 -21.94
N SER A 143 4.16 8.93 -21.94
CA SER A 143 4.80 7.71 -22.43
C SER A 143 4.58 6.53 -21.49
N LYS A 144 4.85 5.30 -21.95
CA LYS A 144 4.77 4.12 -21.08
C LYS A 144 5.74 4.22 -19.90
N GLU A 145 6.94 4.72 -20.14
CA GLU A 145 7.95 4.95 -19.11
C GLU A 145 7.47 5.97 -18.06
N ASP A 146 6.71 7.00 -18.49
CA ASP A 146 6.10 7.95 -17.57
C ASP A 146 4.98 7.29 -16.75
N ILE A 147 4.16 6.44 -17.35
CA ILE A 147 3.14 5.65 -16.64
C ILE A 147 3.78 4.76 -15.58
N ASP A 148 4.78 3.97 -15.95
CA ASP A 148 5.46 3.05 -15.02
C ASP A 148 6.11 3.83 -13.85
N ARG A 149 6.72 4.98 -14.15
CA ARG A 149 7.25 5.89 -13.12
C ARG A 149 6.15 6.41 -12.19
N LEU A 150 5.04 6.87 -12.73
CA LEU A 150 3.90 7.37 -11.94
C LEU A 150 3.30 6.27 -11.06
N VAL A 151 3.19 5.04 -11.57
CA VAL A 151 2.71 3.88 -10.78
C VAL A 151 3.62 3.62 -9.58
N VAL A 152 4.94 3.64 -9.78
CA VAL A 152 5.91 3.47 -8.68
C VAL A 152 5.81 4.63 -7.69
N GLU A 153 5.65 5.85 -8.18
CA GLU A 153 5.53 7.05 -7.35
C GLU A 153 4.30 7.01 -6.43
N VAL A 154 3.14 6.59 -6.93
CA VAL A 154 1.90 6.53 -6.14
C VAL A 154 1.76 5.28 -5.29
N ALA A 155 2.60 4.26 -5.50
CA ALA A 155 2.48 2.97 -4.82
C ALA A 155 2.45 3.04 -3.27
N PRO A 156 3.27 3.86 -2.59
CA PRO A 156 3.20 3.99 -1.13
C PRO A 156 1.87 4.59 -0.64
N ALA A 157 1.32 5.56 -1.36
CA ALA A 157 0.04 6.17 -1.03
C ALA A 157 -1.12 5.19 -1.28
N ALA A 158 -1.07 4.44 -2.38
CA ALA A 158 -2.03 3.37 -2.67
C ALA A 158 -2.01 2.30 -1.58
N ALA A 159 -0.83 1.88 -1.11
CA ALA A 159 -0.70 0.90 -0.03
C ALA A 159 -1.29 1.41 1.30
N ALA A 160 -1.16 2.70 1.60
CA ALA A 160 -1.79 3.30 2.77
C ALA A 160 -3.33 3.27 2.67
N LEU A 161 -3.88 3.66 1.51
CA LEU A 161 -5.33 3.67 1.26
C LEU A 161 -5.96 2.27 1.31
N VAL A 162 -5.23 1.24 0.91
CA VAL A 162 -5.72 -0.15 0.99
C VAL A 162 -5.97 -0.59 2.45
N ASN A 163 -5.23 -0.06 3.43
CA ASN A 163 -5.49 -0.40 4.83
C ASN A 163 -6.77 0.25 5.39
N ASP A 164 -7.25 1.33 4.75
CA ASP A 164 -8.49 2.02 5.11
C ASP A 164 -9.72 1.45 4.37
N LEU A 165 -9.50 0.57 3.39
CA LEU A 165 -10.56 -0.20 2.75
C LEU A 165 -10.98 -1.35 3.67
N ASP A 166 -12.22 -1.30 4.15
CA ASP A 166 -12.85 -2.34 4.98
C ASP A 166 -13.18 -3.58 4.12
N LEU A 167 -12.12 -4.30 3.71
CA LEU A 167 -12.20 -5.57 2.99
C LEU A 167 -12.27 -6.70 4.01
N HIS A 168 -13.43 -6.84 4.66
CA HIS A 168 -13.77 -7.92 5.58
C HIS A 168 -14.91 -8.78 5.01
#